data_AF-A0A2E7ZEX7-F1
#
_entry.id   AF-A0A2E7ZEX7-F1
#
_cell.length_a   1.000
_cell.length_b   1.000
_cell.length_c   1.000
_cell.angle_alpha   90.00
_cell.angle_beta   90.00
_cell.angle_gamma   90.00
#
_symmetry.space_group_name_H-M   'P 1'
#
loop_
_entity.id
_entity.type
_entity.pdbx_description
1 polymer ?
#
loop_
_entity_poly.entity_id
_entity_poly.type
_entity_poly.pdbx_seq_one_letter_code
_entity_poly.pdbx_strand_id
1 'polypeptide(L)' 'GAFASALMNALIHQGIFVRMPGVAPLNRCIRITAGLPGELEILAKALEEVRKTF' A
#
# COMPACT_ATOMS: atom_id res chain seq x y z
N GLY A 1 -5.19 -10.34 5.02
CA GLY A 1 -3.97 -11.15 4.98
C GLY A 1 -2.88 -10.41 5.70
N ALA A 2 -2.06 -11.10 6.48
CA ALA A 2 -1.04 -10.48 7.32
C ALA A 2 -0.08 -9.58 6.51
N PHE A 3 0.42 -10.08 5.37
CA PHE A 3 1.29 -9.31 4.48
C PHE A 3 0.62 -8.03 3.96
N ALA A 4 -0.61 -8.12 3.42
CA ALA A 4 -1.32 -6.95 2.91
C ALA A 4 -1.58 -5.90 4.00
N SER A 5 -1.88 -6.33 5.22
CA SER A 5 -2.05 -5.42 6.36
C SER A 5 -0.74 -4.74 6.75
N ALA A 6 0.36 -5.48 6.77
CA ALA A 6 1.67 -4.94 7.09
C ALA A 6 2.14 -3.94 6.02
N LEU A 7 1.99 -4.30 4.74
CA LEU A 7 2.29 -3.43 3.62
C LEU A 7 1.46 -2.14 3.65
N MET A 8 0.14 -2.25 3.88
CA MET A 8 -0.75 -1.09 4.02
C MET A 8 -0.28 -0.16 5.15
N ASN A 9 0.03 -0.72 6.33
CA ASN A 9 0.52 0.06 7.45
C ASN A 9 1.84 0.75 7.11
N ALA A 10 2.81 0.06 6.52
CA ALA A 10 4.10 0.65 6.14
C ALA A 10 3.95 1.80 5.13
N LEU A 11 3.05 1.68 4.16
CA LEU A 11 2.69 2.78 3.24
C LEU A 11 2.07 3.97 3.97
N ILE A 12 1.17 3.74 4.93
CA ILE A 12 0.56 4.81 5.74
C ILE A 12 1.64 5.56 6.54
N HIS A 13 2.64 4.86 7.10
CA HIS A 13 3.76 5.51 7.81
C HIS A 13 4.62 6.39 6.88
N GLN A 14 4.70 6.06 5.58
CA GLN A 14 5.34 6.89 4.56
C GLN A 14 4.45 8.03 4.04
N GLY A 15 3.27 8.25 4.65
CA GLY A 15 2.31 9.27 4.22
C GLY A 15 1.47 8.87 3.01
N ILE A 16 1.51 7.62 2.57
CA ILE A 16 0.73 7.11 1.44
C ILE A 16 -0.55 6.46 1.94
N PHE A 17 -1.67 7.15 1.75
CA PHE A 17 -2.97 6.64 2.18
C PHE A 17 -3.54 5.62 1.19
N VAL A 18 -3.66 4.37 1.65
CA VAL A 18 -4.29 3.25 0.93
C VAL A 18 -5.27 2.52 1.84
N ARG A 19 -6.13 1.66 1.26
CA ARG A 19 -7.11 0.87 2.04
C ARG A 19 -6.97 -0.62 1.76
N MET A 20 -7.53 -1.44 2.65
CA MET A 20 -7.58 -2.90 2.51
C MET A 20 -9.02 -3.39 2.74
N PRO A 21 -9.54 -4.37 1.96
CA PRO A 21 -10.78 -5.05 2.29
C PRO A 21 -10.68 -5.81 3.61
N GLY A 22 -11.73 -5.80 4.43
CA GLY A 22 -11.71 -6.47 5.75
C GLY A 22 -11.93 -7.98 5.72
N VAL A 23 -12.56 -8.51 4.68
CA VAL A 23 -13.04 -9.90 4.63
C VAL A 23 -12.17 -10.81 3.77
N ALA A 24 -12.03 -12.08 4.15
CA ALA A 24 -11.36 -13.08 3.32
C ALA A 24 -12.22 -13.46 2.09
N PRO A 25 -11.61 -13.81 0.94
CA PRO A 25 -10.18 -13.83 0.67
C PRO A 25 -9.65 -12.46 0.21
N LEU A 26 -10.49 -11.42 0.13
CA LEU A 26 -10.14 -10.11 -0.42
C LEU A 26 -9.14 -9.33 0.44
N ASN A 27 -9.10 -9.58 1.75
CA ASN A 27 -8.14 -8.98 2.66
C ASN A 27 -6.67 -9.33 2.34
N ARG A 28 -6.40 -10.22 1.37
CA ARG A 28 -5.05 -10.47 0.84
C ARG A 28 -4.57 -9.36 -0.13
N CYS A 29 -5.44 -8.45 -0.53
CA CYS A 29 -5.15 -7.36 -1.45
C CYS A 29 -5.21 -6.00 -0.75
N ILE A 30 -4.48 -5.01 -1.27
CA ILE A 30 -4.70 -3.59 -0.96
C ILE A 30 -5.41 -2.91 -2.13
N ARG A 31 -6.12 -1.82 -1.85
CA ARG A 31 -6.82 -0.99 -2.83
C ARG A 31 -6.11 0.35 -2.92
N ILE A 32 -5.57 0.63 -4.10
CA ILE A 32 -4.93 1.89 -4.46
C ILE A 32 -5.89 2.66 -5.35
N THR A 33 -6.19 3.92 -5.01
CA THR A 33 -6.94 4.81 -5.88
C THR A 33 -6.03 5.28 -7.00
N ALA A 34 -6.54 5.37 -8.24
CA ALA A 34 -5.79 5.97 -9.33
C ALA A 34 -5.51 7.44 -9.02
N GLY A 35 -4.23 7.82 -9.02
CA GLY A 35 -3.77 9.20 -8.86
C GLY A 35 -3.28 9.80 -10.17
N LEU A 36 -2.88 11.06 -10.14
CA LEU A 36 -2.14 11.75 -11.19
C LEU A 36 -0.75 11.12 -11.39
N PRO A 37 -0.09 11.32 -12.54
CA PRO A 37 1.24 10.74 -12.81
C PRO A 37 2.27 11.01 -11.71
N GLY A 38 2.35 12.24 -11.18
CA GLY A 38 3.27 12.56 -10.09
C GLY A 38 2.96 11.85 -8.76
N GLU A 39 1.67 11.59 -8.48
CA GLU A 39 1.26 10.82 -7.30
C GLU A 39 1.61 9.34 -7.46
N LEU A 40 1.51 8.81 -8.68
CA LEU A 40 1.94 7.45 -9.00
C LEU A 40 3.45 7.27 -8.89
N GLU A 41 4.25 8.28 -9.24
CA GLU A 41 5.70 8.26 -9.01
C GLU A 41 6.07 8.27 -7.51
N ILE A 42 5.37 9.09 -6.72
CA ILE A 42 5.54 9.11 -5.26
C ILE A 42 5.19 7.75 -4.67
N LEU A 43 4.08 7.15 -5.10
CA LEU A 43 3.67 5.80 -4.69
C LEU A 43 4.72 4.75 -5.08
N ALA A 44 5.26 4.81 -6.30
CA ALA A 44 6.27 3.86 -6.78
C ALA A 44 7.53 3.89 -5.90
N LYS A 45 8.03 5.10 -5.59
CA LYS A 45 9.17 5.30 -4.69
C LYS A 45 8.88 4.76 -3.28
N ALA A 46 7.71 5.11 -2.72
CA ALA A 46 7.33 4.63 -1.39
C ALA A 46 7.18 3.10 -1.34
N LEU A 47 6.63 2.48 -2.38
CA LEU A 47 6.53 1.02 -2.48
C LEU A 47 7.90 0.35 -2.53
N GLU A 48 8.85 0.92 -3.28
CA GLU A 48 10.21 0.39 -3.35
C GLU A 48 10.92 0.45 -1.98
N GLU A 49 10.81 1.59 -1.28
CA GLU A 49 11.39 1.74 0.06
C GLU A 49 10.75 0.79 1.08
N VAL A 50 9.43 0.72 1.11
CA VAL A 50 8.69 -0.16 2.02
C VAL A 50 9.00 -1.63 1.75
N ARG A 51 9.17 -2.05 0.49
CA ARG A 51 9.50 -3.44 0.15
C ARG A 51 10.83 -3.90 0.71
N LYS A 52 11.81 -3.00 0.89
CA LYS A 52 13.12 -3.34 1.47
C LYS A 52 13.04 -3.72 2.96
N THR A 53 11.92 -3.41 3.62
CA THR A 53 11.70 -3.67 5.05
C THR A 53 10.99 -5.01 5.31
N PHE A 54 10.54 -5.69 4.24
CA PHE A 54 9.91 -7.02 4.28
C PHE A 54 10.86 -8.09 3.76
#